data_AF-A0A915N2C0-F1
#
_entry.id   AF-A0A915N2C0-F1
#
_cell.length_a   1.000
_cell.length_b   1.000
_cell.length_c   1.000
_cell.angle_alpha   90.00
_cell.angle_beta   90.00
_cell.angle_gamma   90.00
#
_symmetry.space_group_name_H-M   'P 1'
#
loop_
_entity.id
_entity.type
_entity.pdbx_description
1 polymer ?
#
loop_
_entity_poly.entity_id
_entity_poly.type
_entity_poly.pdbx_seq_one_letter_code
_entity_poly.pdbx_strand_id
1 'polypeptide(L)'
;MDFYNEQIYPKDGPAKKSISRAIPLRIGTSDEYYLSRLERELNEAFSEFIPNLVVYVAGTDSLSGDPLGLLRISSEGIIRRDELVFKATKQQFSRPTSALAWCDGILAGRFDNSEPVHWPKGLHVFSNSPRITPFKKAVYGEKLLQSLIDQFSTKIDFTEEDLINELFKIGSNTEIHFPDEQIRLQTGSTGSEYKLLCSIFVNGHLQGRNYGTK
;
A
#
# COMPACT_ATOMS: atom_id res chain seq x y z
N MET A 1 -5.36 13.58 3.27
CA MET A 1 -5.27 14.12 1.90
C MET A 1 -5.53 12.97 0.95
N ASP A 2 -6.34 13.17 -0.09
CA ASP A 2 -6.70 12.09 -1.03
C ASP A 2 -6.75 12.62 -2.47
N PHE A 3 -6.02 11.96 -3.38
CA PHE A 3 -5.99 12.22 -4.81
C PHE A 3 -6.78 11.12 -5.51
N TYR A 4 -7.92 11.46 -6.11
CA TYR A 4 -8.81 10.46 -6.68
C TYR A 4 -9.49 10.94 -7.95
N ASN A 5 -9.87 10.00 -8.81
CA ASN A 5 -10.67 10.30 -9.98
C ASN A 5 -12.14 10.51 -9.59
N GLU A 6 -12.60 11.76 -9.65
CA GLU A 6 -13.93 12.15 -9.15
C GLU A 6 -15.09 11.56 -9.96
N GLN A 7 -14.81 11.12 -11.19
CA GLN A 7 -15.83 10.59 -12.10
C GLN A 7 -16.17 9.13 -11.79
N ILE A 8 -15.37 8.45 -10.97
CA ILE A 8 -15.52 7.03 -10.63
C ILE A 8 -15.51 6.75 -9.12
N TYR A 9 -14.90 7.61 -8.30
CA TYR A 9 -14.78 7.48 -6.85
C TYR A 9 -14.86 8.85 -6.15
N PRO A 10 -15.23 8.92 -4.84
CA PRO A 10 -16.01 7.93 -4.11
C PRO A 10 -17.48 8.13 -4.45
N LYS A 11 -18.13 7.14 -5.08
CA LYS A 11 -19.60 7.15 -5.29
C LYS A 11 -20.39 7.09 -3.97
N ASP A 12 -19.68 7.08 -2.84
CA ASP A 12 -20.15 7.19 -1.48
C ASP A 12 -20.04 8.65 -0.99
N GLY A 13 -21.20 9.31 -0.83
CA GLY A 13 -21.29 10.70 -0.35
C GLY A 13 -20.74 10.91 1.06
N PRO A 14 -21.13 10.09 2.07
CA PRO A 14 -20.52 10.10 3.39
C PRO A 14 -18.99 10.00 3.37
N ALA A 15 -18.43 9.02 2.65
CA ALA A 15 -16.97 8.85 2.54
C ALA A 15 -16.33 10.10 1.94
N LYS A 16 -16.91 10.65 0.86
CA LYS A 16 -16.43 11.90 0.23
C LYS A 16 -16.33 13.06 1.23
N LYS A 17 -17.31 13.20 2.12
CA LYS A 17 -17.36 14.27 3.13
C LYS A 17 -16.33 14.08 4.25
N SER A 18 -15.85 12.86 4.47
CA SER A 18 -14.83 12.58 5.50
C SER A 18 -13.40 12.93 5.07
N ILE A 19 -13.17 13.25 3.79
CA ILE A 19 -11.86 13.61 3.27
C ILE A 19 -11.57 15.08 3.58
N SER A 20 -10.72 15.35 4.59
CA SER A 20 -10.38 16.73 4.99
C SER A 20 -9.72 17.56 3.89
N ARG A 21 -8.89 16.91 3.05
CA ARG A 21 -8.25 17.52 1.88
C ARG A 21 -8.47 16.62 0.68
N ALA A 22 -9.54 16.90 -0.07
CA ALA A 22 -9.96 16.16 -1.24
C ALA A 22 -9.41 16.82 -2.52
N ILE A 23 -8.63 16.09 -3.30
CA ILE A 23 -8.11 16.53 -4.60
C ILE A 23 -8.78 15.72 -5.70
N PRO A 24 -9.90 16.23 -6.26
CA PRO A 24 -10.54 15.59 -7.40
C PRO A 24 -9.69 15.74 -8.65
N LEU A 25 -9.48 14.63 -9.35
CA LEU A 25 -8.80 14.52 -10.62
C LEU A 25 -9.80 14.06 -11.69
N ARG A 26 -9.52 14.43 -12.94
CA ARG A 26 -10.32 13.99 -14.09
C ARG A 26 -9.70 12.78 -14.75
N ILE A 27 -10.53 12.00 -15.45
CA ILE A 27 -10.08 10.93 -16.34
C ILE A 27 -9.01 11.49 -17.29
N GLY A 28 -7.92 10.75 -17.43
CA GLY A 28 -6.82 11.11 -18.32
C GLY A 28 -5.87 12.20 -17.80
N THR A 29 -5.92 12.53 -16.50
CA THR A 29 -4.94 13.43 -15.87
C THR A 29 -3.50 13.01 -16.18
N SER A 30 -2.67 13.95 -16.62
CA SER A 30 -1.26 13.72 -16.98
C SER A 30 -0.32 13.82 -15.79
N ASP A 31 0.92 13.37 -15.99
CA ASP A 31 2.01 13.48 -15.03
C ASP A 31 2.22 14.92 -14.54
N GLU A 32 2.32 15.89 -15.44
CA GLU A 32 2.68 17.26 -15.10
C GLU A 32 1.63 17.90 -14.19
N TYR A 33 0.35 17.70 -14.53
CA TYR A 33 -0.75 18.22 -13.70
C TYR A 33 -0.80 17.51 -12.34
N TYR A 34 -0.67 16.18 -12.33
CA TYR A 34 -0.71 15.40 -11.10
C TYR A 34 0.42 15.78 -10.15
N LEU A 35 1.67 15.79 -10.63
CA LEU A 35 2.86 16.02 -9.82
C LEU A 35 2.94 17.46 -9.31
N SER A 36 2.63 18.45 -10.16
CA SER A 36 2.59 19.86 -9.72
C SER A 36 1.51 20.11 -8.67
N ARG A 37 0.35 19.46 -8.82
CA ARG A 37 -0.73 19.51 -7.83
C ARG A 37 -0.29 18.83 -6.54
N LEU A 38 0.31 17.64 -6.61
CA LEU A 38 0.80 16.89 -5.46
C LEU A 38 1.80 17.70 -4.63
N GLU A 39 2.81 18.27 -5.27
CA GLU A 39 3.83 19.06 -4.57
C GLU A 39 3.20 20.24 -3.81
N ARG A 40 2.28 20.96 -4.44
CA ARG A 40 1.59 22.09 -3.80
C ARG A 40 0.74 21.63 -2.61
N GLU A 41 -0.05 20.57 -2.78
CA GLU A 41 -0.99 20.10 -1.76
C GLU A 41 -0.24 19.44 -0.57
N LEU A 42 0.91 18.81 -0.81
CA LEU A 42 1.82 18.35 0.26
C LEU A 42 2.34 19.52 1.10
N ASN A 43 2.83 20.59 0.45
CA ASN A 43 3.33 21.78 1.13
C ASN A 43 2.22 22.45 1.97
N GLU A 44 1.02 22.59 1.39
CA GLU A 44 -0.13 23.14 2.11
C GLU A 44 -0.52 22.24 3.31
N ALA A 45 -0.60 20.92 3.11
CA ALA A 45 -0.97 20.00 4.19
C ALA A 45 0.00 20.05 5.37
N PHE A 46 1.32 20.09 5.11
CA PHE A 46 2.32 20.21 6.18
C PHE A 46 2.37 21.60 6.82
N SER A 47 1.89 22.64 6.14
CA SER A 47 1.74 23.98 6.72
C SER A 47 0.54 24.09 7.67
N GLU A 48 -0.52 23.32 7.42
CA GLU A 48 -1.75 23.32 8.23
C GLU A 48 -1.64 22.45 9.48
N PHE A 49 -0.89 21.36 9.41
CA PHE A 49 -0.76 20.40 10.49
C PHE A 49 0.61 19.72 10.45
N ILE A 50 1.21 19.54 11.63
CA ILE A 50 2.48 18.83 11.80
C ILE A 50 2.16 17.41 12.32
N PRO A 51 2.09 16.39 11.45
CA PRO A 51 1.77 15.03 11.88
C PRO A 51 2.88 14.42 12.73
N ASN A 52 2.52 13.58 13.69
CA ASN A 52 3.47 12.68 14.35
C ASN A 52 3.62 11.33 13.62
N LEU A 53 2.85 11.08 12.56
CA LEU A 53 2.89 9.88 11.72
C LEU A 53 2.35 10.22 10.33
N VAL A 54 3.02 9.74 9.28
CA VAL A 54 2.54 9.85 7.90
C VAL A 54 2.24 8.44 7.38
N VAL A 55 1.00 8.19 7.02
CA VAL A 55 0.58 6.97 6.32
C VAL A 55 0.42 7.32 4.85
N TYR A 56 1.14 6.61 3.98
CA TYR A 56 1.11 6.83 2.55
C TYR A 56 0.53 5.61 1.83
N VAL A 57 -0.67 5.74 1.29
CA VAL A 57 -1.33 4.68 0.51
C VAL A 57 -0.95 4.86 -0.95
N ALA A 58 0.02 4.08 -1.43
CA ALA A 58 0.64 4.24 -2.75
C ALA A 58 -0.08 3.40 -3.82
N GLY A 59 -1.38 3.68 -4.05
CA GLY A 59 -2.18 2.95 -5.05
C GLY A 59 -1.60 3.05 -6.47
N THR A 60 -1.56 1.94 -7.20
CA THR A 60 -1.01 1.89 -8.57
C THR A 60 -2.08 2.01 -9.65
N ASP A 61 -3.35 2.08 -9.28
CA ASP A 61 -4.50 2.23 -10.18
C ASP A 61 -4.51 3.58 -10.93
N SER A 62 -3.68 4.54 -10.51
CA SER A 62 -3.39 5.77 -11.24
C SER A 62 -2.50 5.59 -12.48
N LEU A 63 -1.87 4.42 -12.66
CA LEU A 63 -0.99 4.13 -13.78
C LEU A 63 -1.73 4.17 -15.13
N SER A 64 -1.08 4.71 -16.15
CA SER A 64 -1.61 4.80 -17.50
C SER A 64 -1.97 3.41 -18.05
N GLY A 65 -3.23 3.26 -18.45
CA GLY A 65 -3.77 1.99 -18.96
C GLY A 65 -4.42 1.11 -17.89
N ASP A 66 -4.39 1.52 -16.62
CA ASP A 66 -5.13 0.84 -15.56
C ASP A 66 -6.66 1.01 -15.78
N PRO A 67 -7.43 -0.09 -15.77
CA PRO A 67 -8.86 -0.04 -16.05
C PRO A 67 -9.71 0.46 -14.89
N LEU A 68 -9.15 0.56 -13.68
CA LEU A 68 -9.85 1.02 -12.48
C LEU A 68 -9.71 2.53 -12.32
N GLY A 69 -8.48 3.08 -12.25
CA GLY A 69 -8.29 4.50 -11.90
C GLY A 69 -8.47 5.47 -13.07
N LEU A 70 -8.24 5.03 -14.31
CA LEU A 70 -8.43 5.80 -15.56
C LEU A 70 -7.68 7.14 -15.62
N LEU A 71 -6.56 7.25 -14.89
CA LEU A 71 -5.62 8.36 -15.05
C LEU A 71 -4.59 8.02 -16.13
N ARG A 72 -3.71 8.97 -16.48
CA ARG A 72 -2.63 8.79 -17.46
C ARG A 72 -1.28 9.11 -16.84
N ILE A 73 -1.05 8.58 -15.65
CA ILE A 73 0.24 8.73 -14.97
C ILE A 73 1.21 7.68 -15.52
N SER A 74 2.38 8.09 -16.01
CA SER A 74 3.40 7.17 -16.50
C SER A 74 4.07 6.41 -15.36
N SER A 75 4.83 5.36 -15.68
CA SER A 75 5.72 4.68 -14.71
C SER A 75 6.67 5.67 -14.04
N GLU A 76 7.26 6.58 -14.82
CA GLU A 76 8.15 7.64 -14.35
C GLU A 76 7.39 8.65 -13.47
N GLY A 77 6.13 8.93 -13.80
CA GLY A 77 5.23 9.74 -12.99
C GLY A 77 4.94 9.11 -11.63
N ILE A 78 4.72 7.80 -11.56
CA ILE A 78 4.54 7.06 -10.30
C ILE A 78 5.81 7.11 -9.44
N ILE A 79 6.98 6.90 -10.04
CA ILE A 79 8.26 7.01 -9.33
C ILE A 79 8.41 8.43 -8.74
N ARG A 80 8.20 9.47 -9.56
CA ARG A 80 8.29 10.86 -9.12
C ARG A 80 7.28 11.23 -8.05
N ARG A 81 6.07 10.67 -8.11
CA ARG A 81 5.05 10.84 -7.06
C ARG A 81 5.58 10.33 -5.74
N ASP A 82 6.09 9.10 -5.72
CA ASP A 82 6.59 8.46 -4.50
C ASP A 82 7.80 9.24 -3.94
N GLU A 83 8.72 9.66 -4.81
CA GLU A 83 9.85 10.52 -4.46
C GLU A 83 9.41 11.85 -3.85
N LEU A 84 8.40 12.53 -4.41
CA LEU A 84 7.87 13.79 -3.88
C LEU A 84 7.31 13.62 -2.48
N VAL A 85 6.53 12.56 -2.24
CA VAL A 85 5.94 12.27 -0.93
C VAL A 85 7.03 11.99 0.11
N PHE A 86 8.01 11.15 -0.23
CA PHE A 86 9.12 10.85 0.68
C PHE A 86 10.00 12.07 0.95
N LYS A 87 10.32 12.86 -0.08
CA LYS A 87 11.11 14.07 0.05
C LYS A 87 10.42 15.11 0.94
N ALA A 88 9.14 15.40 0.69
CA ALA A 88 8.38 16.35 1.49
C ALA A 88 8.29 15.90 2.96
N THR A 89 8.04 14.61 3.19
CA THR A 89 8.02 14.03 4.54
C THR A 89 9.38 14.15 5.22
N LYS A 90 10.48 13.78 4.54
CA LYS A 90 11.85 13.87 5.09
C LYS A 90 12.28 15.31 5.40
N GLN A 91 11.84 16.28 4.60
CA GLN A 91 12.11 17.70 4.86
C GLN A 91 11.39 18.20 6.12
N GLN A 92 10.17 17.72 6.35
CA GLN A 92 9.39 18.11 7.52
C GLN A 92 9.84 17.41 8.82
N PHE A 93 10.34 16.17 8.73
CA PHE A 93 10.71 15.35 9.88
C PHE A 93 12.22 15.07 9.91
N SER A 94 12.92 15.68 10.87
CA SER A 94 14.35 15.47 11.13
C SER A 94 14.68 14.12 11.82
N ARG A 95 13.67 13.31 12.13
CA ARG A 95 13.79 11.93 12.64
C ARG A 95 12.96 10.99 11.77
N PRO A 96 13.28 9.68 11.69
CA PRO A 96 12.46 8.72 10.97
C PRO A 96 11.12 8.56 11.71
N THR A 97 10.15 9.35 11.28
CA THR A 97 8.75 9.17 11.63
C THR A 97 8.18 8.22 10.58
N SER A 98 7.81 7.03 11.03
CA SER A 98 7.44 5.87 10.21
C SER A 98 6.54 6.25 9.02
N ALA A 99 7.05 6.12 7.80
CA ALA A 99 6.21 6.13 6.61
C ALA A 99 5.68 4.72 6.39
N LEU A 100 4.39 4.49 6.62
CA LEU A 100 3.76 3.22 6.28
C LEU A 100 3.25 3.32 4.84
N ALA A 101 3.92 2.60 3.92
CA ALA A 101 3.43 2.39 2.57
C ALA A 101 2.40 1.26 2.58
N TRP A 102 1.15 1.56 2.20
CA TRP A 102 0.08 0.56 2.06
C TRP A 102 -0.23 0.34 0.58
N CYS A 103 -0.16 -0.91 0.13
CA CYS A 103 -0.62 -1.33 -1.20
C CYS A 103 -1.95 -2.08 -1.04
N ASP A 104 -3.03 -1.39 -1.43
CA ASP A 104 -4.42 -1.78 -1.65
C ASP A 104 -5.17 -2.71 -0.66
N GLY A 105 -6.42 -2.34 -0.39
CA GLY A 105 -7.39 -3.04 0.43
C GLY A 105 -8.32 -2.06 1.16
N ILE A 106 -9.57 -1.95 0.71
CA ILE A 106 -10.62 -1.25 1.46
C ILE A 106 -11.01 -2.12 2.67
N LEU A 107 -10.73 -1.65 3.89
CA LEU A 107 -11.37 -2.19 5.10
C LEU A 107 -12.82 -1.69 5.14
N ALA A 108 -13.71 -2.39 4.43
CA ALA A 108 -15.15 -2.20 4.58
C ALA A 108 -15.64 -2.95 5.83
N GLY A 109 -15.29 -2.43 7.01
CA GLY A 109 -15.80 -2.89 8.30
C GLY A 109 -16.54 -1.76 9.00
N ARG A 110 -17.80 -1.97 9.39
CA ARG A 110 -18.43 -1.10 10.39
C ARG A 110 -17.78 -1.41 11.74
N PHE A 111 -16.87 -0.57 12.18
CA PHE A 111 -16.28 -0.65 13.51
C PHE A 111 -17.14 0.14 14.49
N ASP A 112 -18.29 -0.43 14.86
CA ASP A 112 -18.98 0.02 16.07
C ASP A 112 -18.27 -0.65 17.27
N ASN A 113 -17.68 0.16 18.16
CA ASN A 113 -17.05 -0.25 19.44
C ASN A 113 -15.68 -0.97 19.39
N SER A 114 -14.74 -0.57 18.54
CA SER A 114 -13.35 -1.05 18.65
C SER A 114 -12.52 -0.21 19.64
N GLU A 115 -11.92 -0.84 20.65
CA GLU A 115 -10.91 -0.19 21.49
C GLU A 115 -9.57 -0.03 20.73
N PRO A 116 -8.81 1.06 20.99
CA PRO A 116 -7.47 1.21 20.45
C PRO A 116 -6.57 0.02 20.85
N VAL A 117 -5.96 -0.64 19.86
CA VAL A 117 -4.97 -1.69 20.12
C VAL A 117 -3.60 -1.03 20.29
N HIS A 118 -2.97 -1.24 21.45
CA HIS A 118 -1.60 -0.80 21.70
C HIS A 118 -0.59 -1.80 21.16
N TRP A 119 0.45 -1.28 20.50
CA TRP A 119 1.48 -2.10 19.89
C TRP A 119 2.85 -1.81 20.50
N PRO A 120 3.60 -2.85 20.85
CA PRO A 120 4.99 -2.66 21.26
C PRO A 120 5.82 -2.17 20.07
N LYS A 121 6.96 -1.54 20.36
CA LYS A 121 7.95 -1.22 19.33
C LYS A 121 8.41 -2.50 18.64
N GLY A 122 8.34 -2.55 17.31
CA GLY A 122 8.76 -3.71 16.53
C GLY A 122 8.32 -3.65 15.08
N LEU A 123 8.66 -4.70 14.33
CA LEU A 123 8.09 -4.98 13.02
C LEU A 123 6.69 -5.56 13.21
N HIS A 124 5.72 -5.08 12.43
CA HIS A 124 4.34 -5.55 12.45
C HIS A 124 3.84 -5.75 11.04
N VAL A 125 3.27 -6.91 10.76
CA VAL A 125 2.65 -7.21 9.46
C VAL A 125 1.13 -7.08 9.55
N PHE A 126 0.55 -6.41 8.56
CA PHE A 126 -0.89 -6.26 8.38
C PHE A 126 -1.31 -6.98 7.11
N SER A 127 -2.44 -7.66 7.16
CA SER A 127 -3.03 -8.34 6.01
C SER A 127 -4.54 -8.38 6.17
N ASN A 128 -5.26 -8.83 5.13
CA ASN A 128 -6.70 -9.00 5.17
C ASN A 128 -7.16 -10.17 6.07
N SER A 129 -6.26 -10.79 6.84
CA SER A 129 -6.58 -11.84 7.83
C SER A 129 -6.55 -11.31 9.27
N PRO A 130 -7.38 -11.87 10.17
CA PRO A 130 -7.32 -11.54 11.60
C PRO A 130 -5.95 -11.88 12.20
N ARG A 131 -5.54 -11.13 13.22
CA ARG A 131 -4.28 -11.36 13.96
C ARG A 131 -4.18 -12.74 14.61
N ILE A 132 -5.31 -13.23 15.09
CA ILE A 132 -5.40 -14.51 15.81
C ILE A 132 -5.25 -15.67 14.82
N THR A 133 -5.67 -15.47 13.57
CA THR A 133 -5.62 -16.46 12.50
C THR A 133 -5.04 -15.84 11.23
N PRO A 134 -3.74 -15.47 11.25
CA PRO A 134 -3.14 -14.77 10.13
C PRO A 134 -2.95 -15.72 8.95
N PHE A 135 -2.92 -15.17 7.74
CA PHE A 135 -2.45 -15.91 6.57
C PHE A 135 -1.02 -16.41 6.81
N LYS A 136 -0.75 -17.65 6.45
CA LYS A 136 0.57 -18.27 6.52
C LYS A 136 1.60 -17.47 5.72
N LYS A 137 1.20 -16.95 4.55
CA LYS A 137 2.05 -16.07 3.73
C LYS A 137 2.41 -14.74 4.41
N ALA A 138 1.51 -14.20 5.25
CA ALA A 138 1.78 -12.96 5.98
C ALA A 138 2.82 -13.22 7.09
N VAL A 139 2.65 -14.31 7.84
CA VAL A 139 3.63 -14.75 8.86
C VAL A 139 4.99 -15.06 8.23
N TYR A 140 5.01 -15.66 7.03
CA TYR A 140 6.24 -15.90 6.30
C TYR A 140 6.92 -14.60 5.84
N GLY A 141 6.16 -13.68 5.25
CA GLY A 141 6.67 -12.37 4.85
C GLY A 141 7.24 -11.56 6.02
N GLU A 142 6.64 -11.66 7.20
CA GLU A 142 7.17 -11.08 8.44
C GLU A 142 8.56 -11.62 8.78
N LYS A 143 8.76 -12.95 8.69
CA LYS A 143 10.07 -13.57 8.94
C LYS A 143 11.13 -13.13 7.94
N LEU A 144 10.76 -13.02 6.66
CA LEU A 144 11.66 -12.53 5.62
C LEU A 144 12.08 -11.08 5.90
N LEU A 145 11.13 -10.21 6.22
CA LEU A 145 11.40 -8.81 6.55
C LEU A 145 12.24 -8.67 7.83
N GLN A 146 11.95 -9.45 8.87
CA GLN A 146 12.75 -9.44 10.09
C GLN A 146 14.19 -9.87 9.82
N SER A 147 14.37 -10.93 9.04
CA SER A 147 15.71 -11.41 8.65
C SER A 147 16.49 -10.36 7.85
N LEU A 148 15.80 -9.64 6.95
CA LEU A 148 16.37 -8.54 6.19
C LEU A 148 16.81 -7.38 7.10
N ILE A 149 15.95 -6.99 8.05
CA ILE A 149 16.27 -5.96 9.05
C ILE A 149 17.50 -6.36 9.86
N ASP A 150 17.54 -7.60 10.37
CA ASP A 150 18.66 -8.09 11.16
C ASP A 150 19.96 -8.09 10.35
N GLN A 151 19.90 -8.52 9.09
CA GLN A 151 21.03 -8.49 8.16
C GLN A 151 21.54 -7.06 7.92
N PHE A 152 20.66 -6.10 7.60
CA PHE A 152 21.06 -4.73 7.28
C PHE A 152 21.41 -3.90 8.52
N SER A 153 20.93 -4.29 9.71
CA SER A 153 21.28 -3.63 10.97
C SER A 153 22.76 -3.81 11.35
N THR A 154 23.41 -4.87 10.84
CA THR A 154 24.82 -5.20 11.11
C THR A 154 25.74 -4.93 9.91
N LYS A 155 25.17 -4.61 8.74
CA LYS A 155 25.91 -4.39 7.50
C LYS A 155 26.50 -2.97 7.51
N ILE A 156 27.83 -2.90 7.42
CA ILE A 156 28.58 -1.63 7.52
C ILE A 156 28.58 -0.86 6.20
N ASP A 157 28.52 -1.57 5.07
CA ASP A 157 28.62 -0.98 3.73
C ASP A 157 27.51 -1.56 2.84
N PHE A 158 26.47 -0.76 2.60
CA PHE A 158 25.39 -1.08 1.67
C PHE A 158 24.83 0.19 1.03
N THR A 159 24.30 0.05 -0.16
CA THR A 159 23.63 1.11 -0.92
C THR A 159 22.12 1.01 -0.78
N GLU A 160 21.40 2.10 -1.06
CA GLU A 160 19.93 2.06 -1.13
C GLU A 160 19.45 1.01 -2.14
N GLU A 161 20.19 0.84 -3.25
CA GLU A 161 19.91 -0.16 -4.29
C GLU A 161 20.02 -1.59 -3.76
N ASP A 162 20.99 -1.89 -2.88
CA ASP A 162 21.09 -3.21 -2.24
C ASP A 162 19.84 -3.54 -1.42
N LEU A 163 19.36 -2.58 -0.63
CA LEU A 163 18.17 -2.76 0.20
C LEU A 163 16.92 -2.92 -0.67
N ILE A 164 16.78 -2.08 -1.70
CA ILE A 164 15.68 -2.15 -2.66
C ILE A 164 15.65 -3.52 -3.34
N ASN A 165 16.80 -4.02 -3.79
CA ASN A 165 16.90 -5.33 -4.44
C ASN A 165 16.47 -6.48 -3.52
N GLU A 166 16.86 -6.46 -2.24
CA GLU A 166 16.41 -7.47 -1.28
C GLU A 166 14.91 -7.36 -0.97
N LEU A 167 14.38 -6.14 -0.84
CA LEU A 167 12.94 -5.92 -0.69
C LEU A 167 12.16 -6.44 -1.91
N PHE A 168 12.67 -6.24 -3.12
CA PHE A 168 12.07 -6.79 -4.34
C PHE A 168 12.05 -8.32 -4.34
N LYS A 169 13.10 -8.99 -3.84
CA LYS A 169 13.10 -10.46 -3.69
C LYS A 169 12.00 -10.94 -2.75
N ILE A 170 11.74 -10.22 -1.65
CA ILE A 170 10.64 -10.53 -0.74
C ILE A 170 9.29 -10.28 -1.43
N GLY A 171 9.11 -9.11 -2.05
CA GLY A 171 7.86 -8.72 -2.71
C GLY A 171 7.50 -9.56 -3.94
N SER A 172 8.49 -10.19 -4.57
CA SER A 172 8.32 -11.11 -5.70
C SER A 172 8.41 -12.58 -5.32
N ASN A 173 8.44 -12.91 -4.02
CA ASN A 173 8.58 -14.27 -3.54
C ASN A 173 7.33 -15.13 -3.88
N THR A 174 7.54 -16.21 -4.62
CA THR A 174 6.48 -17.13 -5.08
C THR A 174 6.36 -18.39 -4.23
N GLU A 175 6.97 -18.45 -3.04
CA GLU A 175 6.85 -19.60 -2.14
C GLU A 175 5.40 -19.78 -1.70
N ILE A 176 4.90 -21.02 -1.78
CA ILE A 176 3.50 -21.36 -1.57
C ILE A 176 3.33 -21.99 -0.19
N HIS A 177 2.61 -21.34 0.72
CA HIS A 177 2.29 -21.86 2.05
C HIS A 177 0.91 -22.53 2.10
N PHE A 178 0.74 -23.59 1.32
CA PHE A 178 -0.51 -24.35 1.20
C PHE A 178 -0.52 -25.61 2.10
N PRO A 179 -1.68 -26.01 2.66
CA PRO A 179 -2.95 -25.29 2.66
C PRO A 179 -2.94 -24.13 3.65
N ASP A 180 -3.69 -23.07 3.36
CA ASP A 180 -3.96 -21.96 4.27
C ASP A 180 -5.47 -21.86 4.53
N GLU A 181 -5.90 -22.33 5.71
CA GLU A 181 -7.31 -22.39 6.05
C GLU A 181 -7.97 -21.01 6.11
N GLN A 182 -7.24 -19.97 6.53
CA GLN A 182 -7.79 -18.61 6.59
C GLN A 182 -8.07 -18.08 5.17
N ILE A 183 -7.18 -18.34 4.22
CA ILE A 183 -7.41 -18.00 2.79
C ILE A 183 -8.63 -18.76 2.25
N ARG A 184 -8.74 -20.06 2.57
CA ARG A 184 -9.89 -20.89 2.16
C ARG A 184 -11.20 -20.32 2.72
N LEU A 185 -11.23 -19.97 4.00
CA LEU A 185 -12.41 -19.41 4.66
C LEU A 185 -12.85 -18.06 4.08
N GLN A 186 -11.90 -17.17 3.79
CA GLN A 186 -12.23 -15.83 3.28
C GLN A 186 -12.57 -15.79 1.80
N THR A 187 -12.00 -16.68 1.00
CA THR A 187 -12.18 -16.65 -0.45
C THR A 187 -13.17 -17.68 -0.96
N GLY A 188 -13.52 -18.68 -0.14
CA GLY A 188 -14.32 -19.84 -0.56
C GLY A 188 -13.63 -20.74 -1.60
N SER A 189 -12.38 -20.44 -1.96
CA SER A 189 -11.68 -21.07 -3.08
C SER A 189 -11.22 -22.48 -2.70
N THR A 190 -11.47 -23.46 -3.57
CA THR A 190 -11.07 -24.87 -3.37
C THR A 190 -10.27 -25.46 -4.53
N GLY A 191 -10.14 -24.72 -5.65
CA GLY A 191 -9.44 -25.13 -6.86
C GLY A 191 -7.96 -24.73 -6.92
N SER A 192 -7.36 -24.76 -8.11
CA SER A 192 -5.96 -24.36 -8.35
C SER A 192 -5.66 -22.92 -7.93
N GLU A 193 -6.64 -22.02 -8.02
CA GLU A 193 -6.56 -20.64 -7.54
C GLU A 193 -6.27 -20.54 -6.03
N TYR A 194 -6.77 -21.47 -5.22
CA TYR A 194 -6.53 -21.48 -3.77
C TYR A 194 -5.04 -21.64 -3.49
N LYS A 195 -4.36 -22.53 -4.23
CA LYS A 195 -2.92 -22.75 -4.08
C LYS A 195 -2.13 -21.49 -4.45
N LEU A 196 -2.52 -20.78 -5.51
CA LEU A 196 -1.85 -19.55 -5.93
C LEU A 196 -2.01 -18.43 -4.89
N LEU A 197 -3.19 -18.29 -4.28
CA LEU A 197 -3.42 -17.25 -3.27
C LEU A 197 -2.56 -17.44 -2.00
N CYS A 198 -1.97 -18.61 -1.79
CA CYS A 198 -1.13 -18.94 -0.64
C CYS A 198 0.34 -18.49 -0.76
N SER A 199 0.73 -17.75 -1.81
CA SER A 199 2.05 -17.11 -1.92
C SER A 199 1.98 -15.59 -1.69
N ILE A 200 3.14 -14.99 -1.35
CA ILE A 200 3.28 -13.53 -1.22
C ILE A 200 3.03 -12.88 -2.58
N PHE A 201 3.77 -13.29 -3.60
CA PHE A 201 3.58 -12.87 -4.98
C PHE A 201 2.82 -13.92 -5.79
N VAL A 202 1.78 -13.49 -6.48
CA VAL A 202 0.99 -14.34 -7.38
C VAL A 202 1.44 -14.07 -8.81
N ASN A 203 2.19 -15.01 -9.39
CA ASN A 203 2.59 -14.95 -10.79
C ASN A 203 1.54 -15.65 -11.67
N GLY A 204 0.75 -14.88 -12.43
CA GLY A 204 -0.19 -15.41 -13.41
C GLY A 204 -1.59 -14.80 -13.35
N HIS A 205 -2.32 -14.88 -14.48
CA HIS A 205 -3.72 -14.50 -14.54
C HIS A 205 -4.56 -15.48 -13.70
N LEU A 206 -5.13 -15.00 -12.60
CA LEU A 206 -6.29 -15.65 -11.97
C LEU A 206 -7.41 -15.63 -13.00
N GLN A 207 -7.63 -16.74 -13.72
CA GLN A 207 -8.63 -16.82 -14.80
C GLN A 207 -9.98 -16.27 -14.30
N GLY A 208 -10.44 -15.18 -14.92
CA GLY A 208 -11.75 -14.60 -14.64
C GLY A 208 -11.87 -13.71 -13.39
N ARG A 209 -10.79 -13.42 -12.66
CA ARG A 209 -10.79 -12.38 -11.60
C ARG A 209 -9.97 -11.18 -12.05
N ASN A 210 -10.64 -10.03 -12.22
CA ASN A 210 -9.95 -8.74 -12.27
C ASN A 210 -9.31 -8.50 -10.90
N TYR A 211 -8.07 -8.00 -10.89
CA TYR A 211 -7.47 -7.43 -9.68
C TYR A 211 -8.32 -6.22 -9.25
N GLY A 212 -8.50 -6.04 -7.93
CA GLY A 212 -9.27 -4.94 -7.36
C GLY A 212 -10.60 -5.37 -6.71
N THR A 213 -11.15 -4.46 -5.90
CA THR A 213 -12.44 -4.63 -5.21
C THR A 213 -13.58 -4.49 -6.23
N LYS A 214 -14.49 -5.46 -6.31
CA LYS A 214 -15.73 -5.34 -7.09
C LYS A 214 -16.75 -4.45 -6.40
#